data_AF-A0A9D6REX5-F1
#
_entry.id   AF-A0A9D6REX5-F1
#
_cell.length_a   1.000
_cell.length_b   1.000
_cell.length_c   1.000
_cell.angle_alpha   90.00
_cell.angle_beta   90.00
_cell.angle_gamma   90.00
#
_symmetry.space_group_name_H-M   'P 1'
#
loop_
_entity.id
_entity.type
_entity.pdbx_description
1 polymer ?
#
loop_
_entity_poly.entity_id
_entity_poly.type
_entity_poly.pdbx_seq_one_letter_code
_entity_poly.pdbx_strand_id
1 'polypeptide(L)' 'MKQSFEKKRTEGFVASVGQALRRAAKAARKVARAHGTPIYVVKNEKTVAEKP' A
#
# COMPACT_ATOMS: atom_id res chain seq x y z
N MET A 1 -32.28 -3.85 -8.37
CA MET A 1 -31.61 -2.58 -8.01
C MET A 1 -30.72 -2.65 -6.74
N LYS A 2 -31.00 -3.48 -5.72
CA LYS A 2 -30.16 -3.54 -4.49
C LYS A 2 -28.71 -4.03 -4.72
N GLN A 3 -28.51 -5.07 -5.54
CA GLN A 3 -27.17 -5.64 -5.78
C GLN A 3 -26.17 -4.70 -6.47
N SER A 4 -26.63 -3.80 -7.36
CA SER A 4 -25.73 -2.89 -8.08
C SER A 4 -25.19 -1.76 -7.19
N PHE A 5 -25.97 -1.30 -6.21
CA PHE A 5 -25.55 -0.31 -5.22
C PHE A 5 -24.54 -0.88 -4.21
N GLU A 6 -24.70 -2.15 -3.86
CA GLU A 6 -23.79 -2.86 -2.97
C GLU A 6 -22.42 -3.06 -3.62
N LYS A 7 -22.40 -3.51 -4.88
CA LYS A 7 -21.17 -3.62 -5.67
C LYS A 7 -20.40 -2.29 -5.77
N LYS A 8 -21.08 -1.18 -6.06
CA LYS A 8 -20.46 0.17 -6.13
C LYS A 8 -19.86 0.61 -4.80
N ARG A 9 -20.51 0.30 -3.67
CA ARG A 9 -19.97 0.62 -2.33
C ARG A 9 -18.71 -0.19 -2.02
N THR A 10 -18.71 -1.47 -2.36
CA THR A 10 -17.53 -2.34 -2.20
C THR A 10 -16.36 -1.86 -3.06
N GLU A 11 -16.60 -1.46 -4.30
CA GLU A 11 -15.57 -0.89 -5.19
C GLU A 11 -14.97 0.41 -4.61
N GLY A 12 -15.82 1.32 -4.13
CA GLY A 12 -15.38 2.55 -3.46
C GLY A 12 -14.56 2.29 -2.20
N PHE A 13 -14.99 1.33 -1.38
CA PHE A 13 -14.26 0.91 -0.18
C PHE A 13 -12.86 0.36 -0.54
N VAL A 14 -12.78 -0.61 -1.45
CA VAL A 14 -11.51 -1.21 -1.89
C VAL A 14 -10.57 -0.15 -2.48
N ALA A 15 -11.10 0.78 -3.29
CA ALA A 15 -10.32 1.88 -3.84
C ALA A 15 -9.73 2.79 -2.75
N SER A 16 -10.53 3.12 -1.74
CA SER A 16 -10.11 3.96 -0.61
C SER A 16 -9.01 3.30 0.24
N VAL A 17 -9.16 1.99 0.51
CA VAL A 17 -8.15 1.20 1.21
C VAL A 17 -6.84 1.16 0.41
N GLY A 18 -6.91 0.89 -0.89
CA GLY A 18 -5.75 0.90 -1.76
C GLY A 18 -5.04 2.26 -1.78
N GLN A 19 -5.80 3.36 -1.78
CA GLN A 19 -5.23 4.71 -1.73
C GLN A 19 -4.55 4.99 -0.38
N ALA A 20 -5.16 4.59 0.73
CA ALA A 20 -4.60 4.73 2.06
C ALA A 20 -3.27 3.96 2.20
N LEU A 21 -3.22 2.71 1.73
CA LEU A 21 -2.01 1.89 1.75
C LEU A 21 -0.88 2.50 0.93
N ARG A 22 -1.17 3.03 -0.27
CA ARG A 22 -0.17 3.73 -1.10
C ARG A 22 0.40 4.98 -0.40
N ARG A 23 -0.46 5.74 0.28
CA ARG A 23 -0.03 6.92 1.07
C ARG A 23 0.86 6.52 2.25
N ALA A 24 0.46 5.47 3.00
CA ALA A 24 1.25 4.94 4.10
C ALA A 24 2.64 4.46 3.63
N ALA A 25 2.69 3.71 2.52
CA ALA A 25 3.96 3.28 1.93
C ALA A 25 4.86 4.47 1.55
N LYS A 26 4.31 5.54 0.96
CA LYS A 26 5.07 6.74 0.62
C LYS A 26 5.67 7.42 1.87
N ALA A 27 4.90 7.51 2.95
CA ALA A 27 5.37 8.07 4.21
C ALA A 27 6.48 7.22 4.84
N ALA A 28 6.31 5.90 4.89
CA ALA A 28 7.32 4.98 5.40
C ALA A 28 8.64 5.09 4.61
N ARG A 29 8.57 5.12 3.27
CA ARG A 29 9.76 5.32 2.42
C ARG A 29 10.45 6.66 2.67
N LYS A 30 9.69 7.74 2.90
CA LYS A 30 10.24 9.06 3.23
C LYS A 30 11.05 9.02 4.54
N VAL A 31 10.50 8.40 5.59
CA VAL A 31 11.19 8.24 6.88
C VAL A 31 12.43 7.35 6.73
N ALA A 32 12.29 6.22 6.04
CA ALA A 32 13.38 5.30 5.80
C ALA A 32 14.57 5.97 5.08
N ARG A 33 14.30 6.81 4.07
CA ARG A 33 15.34 7.62 3.40
C ARG A 33 16.03 8.60 4.33
N ALA A 34 15.26 9.30 5.17
CA ALA A 34 15.81 10.28 6.10
C ALA A 34 16.79 9.65 7.09
N HIS A 35 16.56 8.40 7.48
CA HIS A 35 17.39 7.67 8.45
C HIS A 35 18.30 6.61 7.81
N GLY A 36 18.41 6.56 6.48
CA GLY A 36 19.19 5.53 5.78
C GLY A 36 18.75 4.09 6.07
N THR A 37 17.51 3.89 6.53
CA THR A 37 16.99 2.58 6.96
C THR A 37 16.53 1.76 5.75
N PRO A 38 17.03 0.52 5.55
CA PRO A 38 16.60 -0.32 4.43
C PRO A 38 15.12 -0.71 4.55
N ILE A 39 14.49 -0.95 3.41
CA ILE A 39 13.08 -1.34 3.32
C ILE A 39 12.97 -2.79 2.88
N TYR A 40 12.32 -3.62 3.68
CA TYR A 40 12.13 -5.02 3.34
C TYR A 40 10.86 -5.19 2.50
N VAL A 41 11.02 -5.81 1.34
CA VAL A 41 9.92 -6.14 0.43
C VAL A 41 9.98 -7.61 0.06
N VAL A 42 8.82 -8.23 -0.14
CA VAL A 42 8.76 -9.57 -0.72
C VAL A 42 8.83 -9.44 -2.23
N LYS A 43 9.89 -9.96 -2.83
CA LYS A 43 10.12 -9.99 -4.28
C LYS A 43 10.50 -11.41 -4.67
N ASN A 44 9.79 -11.97 -5.65
CA ASN A 44 10.00 -13.34 -6.11
C ASN A 44 10.01 -14.35 -4.94
N GLU A 45 8.99 -14.26 -4.06
CA GLU A 45 8.81 -15.14 -2.90
C GLU A 45 9.89 -15.05 -1.81
N LYS A 46 10.82 -14.09 -1.93
CA LYS A 46 11.90 -13.86 -0.97
C LYS A 46 11.81 -12.46 -0.38
N THR A 47 12.15 -12.35 0.90
CA THR A 47 12.30 -11.05 1.56
C THR A 47 13.64 -10.43 1.15
N VAL A 48 13.59 -9.27 0.52
CA VAL A 48 14.77 -8.53 0.04
C VAL A 48 14.83 -7.17 0.72
N ALA A 49 16.02 -6.77 1.16
CA ALA A 49 16.27 -5.41 1.62
C ALA A 49 16.55 -4.50 0.41
N GLU A 50 15.65 -3.55 0.16
CA GLU A 50 15.86 -2.49 -0.82
C GLU A 50 16.50 -1.27 -0.14
N LYS A 51 17.38 -0.60 -0.87
CA LYS A 51 17.87 0.72 -0.46
C LYS A 51 16.68 1.72 -0.42
N PRO A 52 16.68 2.64 0.55
CA PRO A 52 15.57 3.58 0.78
C PRO A 52 15.15 4.38 -0.47
#